data_AF-A0A1A0VTS7-F1
#
_entry.id   AF-A0A1A0VTS7-F1
#
_cell.length_a   1.000
_cell.length_b   1.000
_cell.length_c   1.000
_cell.angle_alpha   90.00
_cell.angle_beta   90.00
_cell.angle_gamma   90.00
#
_symmetry.space_group_name_H-M   'P 1'
#
loop_
_entity.id
_entity.type
_entity.pdbx_description
1 polymer ?
#
loop_
_entity_poly.entity_id
_entity_poly.type
_entity_poly.pdbx_seq_one_letter_code
_entity_poly.pdbx_strand_id
1 'polypeptide(L)'
;MEMDNRVVPLRSASSARNRGVRQPVQTVTAVCLRPQCRAEFQRKLSRGRRQDYCSPQCRHLADSERRRAQAKLKHYEQNTQRLRTDVEALNPNGRGPTAPSDDAPLGPSSICSDLQLARAVGRAEATLSLSDQMPDARNALAAELEALVEAVQRHLDLR
;
A
#
# COMPACT_ATOMS: atom_id res chain seq x y z
N MET A 1 79.61 -53.58 -25.01
CA MET A 1 78.35 -52.93 -25.41
C MET A 1 78.05 -51.87 -24.37
N GLU A 2 78.63 -50.69 -24.57
CA GLU A 2 78.41 -49.49 -23.74
C GLU A 2 77.08 -48.86 -24.13
N MET A 3 76.26 -48.51 -23.13
CA MET A 3 75.01 -47.76 -23.32
C MET A 3 75.19 -46.39 -22.68
N ASP A 4 75.38 -45.39 -23.54
CA ASP A 4 75.50 -43.97 -23.18
C ASP A 4 74.19 -43.43 -22.60
N ASN A 5 74.19 -43.15 -21.29
CA ASN A 5 73.08 -42.46 -20.63
C ASN A 5 73.30 -40.94 -20.70
N ARG A 6 72.93 -40.34 -21.85
CA ARG A 6 72.95 -38.88 -22.03
C ARG A 6 71.71 -38.24 -21.44
N VAL A 7 71.83 -37.73 -20.22
CA VAL A 7 70.85 -36.82 -19.60
C VAL A 7 70.93 -35.46 -20.30
N VAL A 8 69.84 -35.03 -20.93
CA VAL A 8 69.69 -33.69 -21.52
C VAL A 8 69.21 -32.72 -20.44
N PRO A 9 69.95 -31.66 -20.09
CA PRO A 9 69.41 -30.59 -19.26
C PRO A 9 68.67 -29.58 -20.16
N LEU A 10 67.34 -29.52 -20.06
CA LEU A 10 66.57 -28.42 -20.63
C LEU A 10 66.77 -27.17 -19.77
N ARG A 11 67.76 -26.35 -20.13
CA ARG A 11 67.95 -25.00 -19.58
C ARG A 11 66.95 -24.02 -20.22
N SER A 12 65.96 -23.64 -19.42
CA SER A 12 65.59 -22.27 -19.01
C SER A 12 65.26 -21.15 -20.04
N ALA A 13 64.28 -20.33 -19.61
CA ALA A 13 63.99 -18.93 -19.96
C ALA A 13 63.06 -18.75 -21.18
N SER A 14 61.89 -18.12 -21.08
CA SER A 14 61.76 -16.73 -20.64
C SER A 14 60.30 -16.22 -20.67
N SER A 15 59.29 -16.99 -20.23
CA SER A 15 57.91 -16.47 -20.11
C SER A 15 57.67 -15.82 -18.74
N ALA A 16 58.52 -14.87 -18.38
CA ALA A 16 58.42 -14.13 -17.14
C ALA A 16 58.93 -12.72 -17.35
N ARG A 17 58.09 -11.85 -17.93
CA ARG A 17 58.23 -10.38 -17.85
C ARG A 17 57.06 -9.65 -18.55
N ASN A 18 55.83 -9.90 -18.09
CA ASN A 18 54.72 -8.94 -18.28
C ASN A 18 53.63 -9.15 -17.23
N ARG A 19 54.04 -9.26 -15.94
CA ARG A 19 53.11 -8.94 -14.86
C ARG A 19 52.96 -7.43 -14.87
N GLY A 20 51.93 -6.96 -15.58
CA GLY A 20 51.51 -5.58 -15.55
C GLY A 20 51.52 -5.09 -14.11
N VAL A 21 52.17 -3.94 -13.90
CA VAL A 21 52.19 -3.20 -12.64
C VAL A 21 50.74 -3.16 -12.13
N ARG A 22 50.43 -3.93 -11.08
CA ARG A 22 49.11 -3.91 -10.46
C ARG A 22 48.94 -2.52 -9.88
N GLN A 23 48.20 -1.67 -10.58
CA GLN A 23 47.85 -0.36 -10.06
C GLN A 23 47.23 -0.54 -8.67
N PRO A 24 47.58 0.32 -7.70
CA PRO A 24 46.98 0.26 -6.37
C PRO A 24 45.47 0.39 -6.52
N VAL A 25 44.73 -0.61 -6.03
CA VAL A 25 43.28 -0.62 -6.12
C VAL A 25 42.76 0.52 -5.27
N GLN A 26 42.17 1.53 -5.90
CA GLN A 26 41.56 2.63 -5.16
C GLN A 26 40.41 2.07 -4.30
N THR A 27 40.49 2.27 -2.99
CA THR A 27 39.43 1.90 -2.04
C THR A 27 38.67 3.15 -1.60
N VAL A 28 37.36 3.01 -1.43
CA VAL A 28 36.48 4.07 -0.93
C VAL A 28 35.72 3.54 0.27
N THR A 29 35.59 4.36 1.30
CA THR A 29 34.76 4.06 2.47
C THR A 29 33.28 4.14 2.08
N ALA A 30 32.52 3.09 2.37
CA ALA A 30 31.09 3.01 2.14
C ALA A 30 30.37 2.51 3.40
N VAL A 31 29.08 2.80 3.49
CA VAL A 31 28.23 2.37 4.62
C VAL A 31 27.36 1.20 4.18
N CYS A 32 27.25 0.18 5.03
CA CYS A 32 26.42 -1.00 4.77
C CYS A 32 24.93 -0.61 4.62
N LEU A 33 24.29 -1.04 3.53
CA LEU A 33 22.88 -0.72 3.25
C LEU A 33 21.87 -1.39 4.19
N ARG A 34 22.28 -2.35 5.03
CA ARG A 34 21.38 -2.96 6.01
C ARG A 34 21.06 -1.96 7.13
N PRO A 35 19.78 -1.62 7.39
CA PRO A 35 19.39 -0.59 8.36
C PRO A 35 19.91 -0.83 9.79
N GLN A 36 20.02 -2.10 10.17
CA GLN A 36 20.47 -2.54 11.50
C GLN A 36 22.00 -2.57 11.66
N CYS A 37 22.76 -2.60 10.55
CA CYS A 37 24.22 -2.73 10.61
C CYS A 37 24.90 -1.37 10.50
N ARG A 38 24.62 -0.63 9.42
CA ARG A 38 25.24 0.69 9.10
C ARG A 38 26.76 0.79 9.31
N ALA A 39 27.47 -0.35 9.30
CA ALA A 39 28.91 -0.36 9.50
C ALA A 39 29.62 0.22 8.27
N GLU A 40 30.68 0.97 8.51
CA GLU A 40 31.59 1.43 7.47
C GLU A 40 32.50 0.29 7.01
N PHE A 41 32.74 0.21 5.71
CA PHE A 41 33.64 -0.77 5.12
C PHE A 41 34.36 -0.20 3.90
N GLN A 42 35.56 -0.70 3.63
CA GLN A 42 36.28 -0.31 2.43
C GLN A 42 35.84 -1.16 1.24
N ARG A 43 35.33 -0.52 0.19
CA ARG A 43 35.01 -1.18 -1.08
C ARG A 43 36.05 -0.82 -2.14
N LYS A 44 36.45 -1.82 -2.92
CA LYS A 44 37.34 -1.65 -4.07
C LYS A 44 36.55 -0.98 -5.20
N LEU A 45 37.08 0.11 -5.77
CA LEU A 45 36.59 0.69 -7.01
C LEU A 45 37.00 -0.22 -8.18
N SER A 46 36.29 -1.31 -8.38
CA SER A 46 36.47 -2.18 -9.55
C SER A 46 35.46 -1.82 -10.64
N ARG A 47 35.74 -2.19 -11.89
CA ARG A 47 34.85 -2.03 -13.06
C ARG A 47 33.58 -2.91 -13.00
N GLY A 48 33.32 -3.56 -11.86
CA GLY A 48 32.23 -4.53 -11.65
C GLY A 48 31.09 -4.00 -10.77
N ARG A 49 30.21 -4.91 -10.35
CA ARG A 49 29.09 -4.58 -9.46
C ARG A 49 29.61 -4.02 -8.14
N ARG A 50 29.04 -2.88 -7.73
CA ARG A 50 29.38 -2.24 -6.45
C ARG A 50 29.03 -3.18 -5.29
N GLN A 51 29.93 -3.23 -4.31
CA GLN A 51 29.68 -3.89 -3.04
C GLN A 51 28.84 -2.96 -2.16
N ASP A 52 27.63 -3.41 -1.85
CA ASP A 52 26.60 -2.66 -1.13
C ASP A 52 26.56 -3.03 0.38
N TYR A 53 27.18 -4.15 0.74
CA TYR A 53 27.15 -4.70 2.09
C TYR A 53 28.56 -5.00 2.57
N CYS A 54 28.80 -4.79 3.87
CA CYS A 54 30.09 -5.10 4.50
C CYS A 54 30.43 -6.60 4.41
N SER A 55 29.41 -7.48 4.38
CA SER A 55 29.58 -8.93 4.33
C SER A 55 28.47 -9.62 3.50
N PRO A 56 28.72 -10.83 2.97
CA PRO A 56 27.69 -11.63 2.31
C PRO A 56 26.53 -11.99 3.26
N GLN A 57 26.82 -12.19 4.55
CA GLN A 57 25.79 -12.45 5.56
C GLN A 57 24.83 -11.25 5.71
N CYS A 58 25.35 -10.02 5.71
CA CYS A 58 24.50 -8.82 5.73
C CYS A 58 23.61 -8.72 4.49
N ARG A 59 24.10 -9.14 3.32
CA ARG A 59 23.29 -9.19 2.10
C ARG A 59 22.13 -10.19 2.26
N HIS A 60 22.40 -11.40 2.72
CA HIS A 60 21.36 -12.42 2.93
C HIS A 60 20.30 -11.97 3.94
N LEU A 61 20.74 -11.37 5.05
CA LEU A 61 19.83 -10.83 6.06
C LEU A 61 18.98 -9.70 5.49
N ALA A 62 19.57 -8.74 4.78
CA ALA A 62 18.83 -7.65 4.14
C ALA A 62 17.82 -8.18 3.09
N ASP A 63 18.20 -9.18 2.30
CA ASP A 63 17.28 -9.82 1.35
C ASP A 63 16.11 -10.51 2.08
N SER A 64 16.36 -11.17 3.22
CA SER A 64 15.32 -11.80 4.03
C SER A 64 14.38 -10.78 4.69
N GLU A 65 14.95 -9.69 5.22
CA GLU A 65 14.22 -8.58 5.82
C GLU A 65 13.32 -7.90 4.77
N ARG A 66 13.85 -7.66 3.56
CA ARG A 66 13.08 -7.12 2.42
C ARG A 66 11.89 -8.01 2.06
N ARG A 67 12.11 -9.33 1.93
CA ARG A 67 11.02 -10.28 1.62
C ARG A 67 9.94 -10.29 2.69
N ARG A 68 10.33 -10.26 3.97
CA ARG A 68 9.38 -10.18 5.09
C ARG A 68 8.58 -8.88 5.07
N ALA A 69 9.23 -7.75 4.82
CA ALA A 69 8.56 -6.45 4.72
C ALA A 69 7.56 -6.42 3.55
N GLN A 70 7.95 -6.95 2.38
CA GLN A 70 7.06 -7.05 1.22
C GLN A 70 5.84 -7.93 1.49
N ALA A 71 6.02 -9.07 2.18
CA ALA A 71 4.90 -9.93 2.57
C ALA A 71 3.92 -9.21 3.51
N LYS A 72 4.46 -8.45 4.48
CA LYS A 72 3.63 -7.63 5.38
C LYS A 72 2.89 -6.52 4.64
N LEU A 73 3.55 -5.80 3.74
CA LEU A 73 2.90 -4.77 2.92
C LEU A 73 1.74 -5.34 2.12
N LYS A 74 1.94 -6.46 1.43
CA LYS A 74 0.87 -7.14 0.68
C LYS A 74 -0.31 -7.52 1.58
N HIS A 75 -0.05 -8.02 2.78
CA HIS A 75 -1.10 -8.35 3.74
C HIS A 75 -1.91 -7.12 4.17
N TYR A 76 -1.22 -6.02 4.50
CA TYR A 76 -1.89 -4.78 4.87
C TYR A 76 -2.65 -4.16 3.71
N GLU A 77 -2.13 -4.19 2.49
CA GLU A 77 -2.84 -3.75 1.28
C GLU A 77 -4.17 -4.50 1.12
N GLN A 78 -4.15 -5.83 1.26
CA GLN A 78 -5.37 -6.64 1.22
C GLN A 78 -6.35 -6.28 2.32
N ASN A 79 -5.88 -6.06 3.56
CA ASN A 79 -6.75 -5.64 4.66
C ASN A 79 -7.32 -4.25 4.44
N THR A 80 -6.51 -3.30 3.96
CA THR A 80 -6.98 -1.94 3.67
C THR A 80 -8.03 -1.94 2.58
N GLN A 81 -7.90 -2.80 1.56
CA GLN A 81 -8.91 -2.93 0.52
C GLN A 81 -10.22 -3.48 1.07
N ARG A 82 -10.17 -4.50 1.95
CA ARG A 82 -11.38 -5.02 2.62
C ARG A 82 -12.06 -3.95 3.45
N LEU A 83 -11.29 -3.25 4.28
CA LEU A 83 -11.82 -2.17 5.11
C LEU A 83 -12.42 -1.03 4.28
N ARG A 84 -11.84 -0.71 3.11
CA ARG A 84 -12.43 0.26 2.19
C ARG A 84 -13.80 -0.20 1.69
N THR A 85 -13.90 -1.46 1.25
CA THR A 85 -15.18 -2.05 0.83
C THR A 85 -16.20 -2.09 1.98
N ASP A 86 -15.77 -2.41 3.20
CA ASP A 86 -16.65 -2.40 4.38
C ASP A 86 -17.16 -0.99 4.68
N VAL A 87 -16.30 0.03 4.60
CA VAL A 87 -16.69 1.44 4.77
C VAL A 87 -17.66 1.89 3.67
N GLU A 88 -17.44 1.49 2.43
CA GLU A 88 -18.35 1.78 1.31
C GLU A 88 -19.71 1.08 1.51
N ALA A 89 -19.72 -0.18 1.90
CA ALA A 89 -20.93 -0.95 2.16
C ALA A 89 -21.75 -0.39 3.34
N LEU A 90 -21.07 0.10 4.38
CA LEU A 90 -21.70 0.75 5.52
C LEU A 90 -22.16 2.19 5.23
N ASN A 91 -21.69 2.79 4.12
CA ASN A 91 -22.08 4.13 3.66
C ASN A 91 -22.70 4.11 2.25
N PRO A 92 -23.82 3.38 2.02
CA PRO A 92 -24.39 3.20 0.69
C PRO A 92 -24.87 4.51 0.03
N ASN A 93 -25.03 5.58 0.81
CA ASN A 93 -25.44 6.91 0.35
C ASN A 93 -24.28 7.94 0.37
N GLY A 94 -23.02 7.52 0.49
CA GLY A 94 -21.86 8.43 0.55
C GLY A 94 -21.78 9.28 1.83
N ARG A 95 -22.62 9.02 2.83
CA ARG A 95 -22.60 9.69 4.15
C ARG A 95 -21.67 8.98 5.12
N GLY A 96 -20.41 8.83 4.75
CA GLY A 96 -19.36 8.52 5.73
C GLY A 96 -19.09 9.73 6.62
N PRO A 97 -18.58 9.55 7.86
CA PRO A 97 -18.09 10.68 8.65
C PRO A 97 -17.00 11.35 7.82
N THR A 98 -17.26 12.59 7.41
CA THR A 98 -16.28 13.45 6.77
C THR A 98 -15.04 13.43 7.65
N ALA A 99 -13.96 12.80 7.17
CA ALA A 99 -12.64 13.09 7.70
C ALA A 99 -12.48 14.62 7.61
N PRO A 100 -12.02 15.30 8.68
CA PRO A 100 -11.74 16.73 8.58
C PRO A 100 -10.61 16.88 7.57
N SER A 101 -11.01 17.17 6.34
CA SER A 101 -10.15 17.63 5.28
C SER A 101 -10.30 19.14 5.36
N ASP A 102 -9.27 19.82 5.85
CA ASP A 102 -9.26 21.26 6.12
C ASP A 102 -9.35 22.14 4.86
N ASP A 103 -9.74 21.60 3.70
CA ASP A 103 -9.73 22.31 2.43
C ASP A 103 -10.94 21.94 1.54
N ALA A 104 -12.11 22.55 1.77
CA ALA A 104 -13.10 22.81 0.71
C ALA A 104 -14.19 23.83 1.15
N PRO A 105 -14.49 24.86 0.34
CA PRO A 105 -15.44 25.91 0.68
C PRO A 105 -16.91 25.53 0.44
N LEU A 106 -17.74 26.05 1.34
CA LEU A 106 -19.20 26.11 1.43
C LEU A 106 -20.01 26.03 0.12
N GLY A 107 -21.01 25.15 0.16
CA GLY A 107 -22.27 25.32 -0.57
C GLY A 107 -23.36 24.31 -0.17
N PRO A 108 -24.09 24.49 0.96
CA PRO A 108 -25.16 23.58 1.36
C PRO A 108 -26.51 24.31 1.42
N SER A 109 -27.36 24.17 0.42
CA SER A 109 -28.79 24.46 0.58
C SER A 109 -29.69 23.58 -0.28
N SER A 110 -29.30 23.28 -1.52
CA SER A 110 -30.14 22.46 -2.42
C SER A 110 -30.05 20.94 -2.16
N ILE A 111 -28.93 20.43 -1.67
CA ILE A 111 -28.74 18.97 -1.49
C ILE A 111 -29.44 18.48 -0.20
N CYS A 112 -29.63 19.36 0.78
CA CYS A 112 -30.37 19.04 1.99
C CYS A 112 -31.87 18.86 1.71
N SER A 113 -32.43 19.62 0.76
CA SER A 113 -33.86 19.58 0.46
C SER A 113 -34.28 18.29 -0.22
N ASP A 114 -33.50 17.84 -1.19
CA ASP A 114 -33.87 16.68 -2.02
C ASP A 114 -33.70 15.35 -1.25
N LEU A 115 -32.72 15.30 -0.33
CA LEU A 115 -32.56 14.14 0.54
C LEU A 115 -33.64 14.06 1.62
N GLN A 116 -34.13 15.20 2.11
CA GLN A 116 -35.26 15.21 3.06
C GLN A 116 -36.55 14.72 2.37
N LEU A 117 -36.76 15.11 1.11
CA LEU A 117 -37.87 14.63 0.29
C LEU A 117 -37.77 13.12 0.03
N ALA A 118 -36.61 12.62 -0.38
CA ALA A 118 -36.39 11.19 -0.64
C ALA A 118 -36.64 10.31 0.61
N ARG A 119 -36.25 10.80 1.80
CA ARG A 119 -36.51 10.13 3.08
C ARG A 119 -37.98 10.16 3.50
N ALA A 120 -38.72 11.20 3.12
CA ALA A 120 -40.17 11.25 3.36
C ALA A 120 -40.90 10.25 2.46
N VAL A 121 -40.53 10.17 1.18
CA VAL A 121 -41.09 9.21 0.22
C VAL A 121 -40.81 7.77 0.63
N GLY A 122 -39.55 7.43 0.96
CA GLY A 122 -39.22 6.06 1.37
C GLY A 122 -39.91 5.62 2.67
N ARG A 123 -40.24 6.55 3.57
CA ARG A 123 -41.04 6.25 4.77
C ARG A 123 -42.51 6.01 4.42
N ALA A 124 -43.08 6.82 3.53
CA ALA A 124 -44.45 6.66 3.07
C ALA A 124 -44.67 5.29 2.37
N GLU A 125 -43.72 4.88 1.53
CA GLU A 125 -43.74 3.58 0.86
C GLU A 125 -43.67 2.41 1.86
N ALA A 126 -42.83 2.53 2.89
CA ALA A 126 -42.73 1.52 3.94
C ALA A 126 -44.03 1.41 4.76
N THR A 127 -44.66 2.53 5.11
CA THR A 127 -45.97 2.53 5.80
C THR A 127 -47.09 1.95 4.95
N LEU A 128 -47.11 2.20 3.64
CA LEU A 128 -48.08 1.59 2.73
C LEU A 128 -47.89 0.08 2.64
N SER A 129 -46.64 -0.39 2.53
CA SER A 129 -46.33 -1.83 2.51
C SER A 129 -46.70 -2.54 3.82
N LEU A 130 -46.60 -1.84 4.96
CA LEU A 130 -47.04 -2.36 6.25
C LEU A 130 -48.58 -2.39 6.37
N SER A 131 -49.26 -1.40 5.78
CA SER A 131 -50.72 -1.29 5.79
C SER A 131 -51.42 -2.42 5.02
N ASP A 132 -50.78 -2.93 3.96
CA ASP A 132 -51.27 -4.08 3.20
C ASP A 132 -51.17 -5.39 4.01
N GLN A 133 -50.30 -5.45 5.01
CA GLN A 133 -50.06 -6.63 5.83
C GLN A 133 -50.92 -6.68 7.10
N MET A 134 -51.40 -5.53 7.61
CA MET A 134 -52.19 -5.46 8.85
C MET A 134 -53.33 -4.41 8.78
N PRO A 135 -54.58 -4.83 8.49
CA PRO A 135 -55.71 -3.91 8.34
C PRO A 135 -56.19 -3.26 9.65
N ASP A 136 -55.86 -3.85 10.81
CA ASP A 136 -56.27 -3.34 12.13
C ASP A 136 -55.40 -2.17 12.63
N ALA A 137 -54.24 -1.93 12.02
CA ALA A 137 -53.31 -0.85 12.37
C ALA A 137 -53.64 0.49 11.67
N ARG A 138 -54.76 0.55 10.93
CA ARG A 138 -55.11 1.63 10.00
C ARG A 138 -55.16 3.02 10.63
N ASN A 139 -55.58 3.13 11.89
CA ASN A 139 -55.66 4.42 12.59
C ASN A 139 -54.28 4.94 13.02
N ALA A 140 -53.35 4.04 13.39
CA ALA A 140 -51.97 4.42 13.70
C ALA A 140 -51.21 4.83 12.43
N LEU A 141 -51.46 4.12 11.33
CA LEU A 141 -50.89 4.41 10.01
C LEU A 141 -51.43 5.71 9.41
N ALA A 142 -52.70 6.05 9.67
CA ALA A 142 -53.28 7.34 9.27
C ALA A 142 -52.57 8.52 9.95
N ALA A 143 -52.27 8.41 11.25
CA ALA A 143 -51.54 9.43 11.99
C ALA A 143 -50.09 9.60 11.48
N GLU A 144 -49.42 8.50 11.11
CA GLU A 144 -48.08 8.56 10.51
C GLU A 144 -48.08 9.18 9.11
N LEU A 145 -49.09 8.88 8.28
CA LEU A 145 -49.25 9.48 6.97
C LEU A 145 -49.57 10.98 7.05
N GLU A 146 -50.41 11.41 8.00
CA GLU A 146 -50.67 12.84 8.27
C GLU A 146 -49.39 13.58 8.68
N ALA A 147 -48.58 12.99 9.57
CA ALA A 147 -47.29 13.56 9.98
C ALA A 147 -46.29 13.67 8.81
N LEU A 148 -46.32 12.73 7.86
CA LEU A 148 -45.51 12.78 6.64
C LEU A 148 -45.98 13.90 5.70
N VAL A 149 -47.28 14.05 5.50
CA VAL A 149 -47.85 15.13 4.68
C VAL A 149 -47.50 16.49 5.26
N GLU A 150 -47.61 16.66 6.57
CA GLU A 150 -47.27 17.91 7.26
C GLU A 150 -45.76 18.24 7.14
N ALA A 151 -44.89 17.23 7.23
CA ALA A 151 -43.45 17.40 7.05
C ALA A 151 -43.07 17.81 5.63
N VAL A 152 -43.77 17.27 4.61
CA VAL A 152 -43.56 17.64 3.20
C VAL A 152 -44.10 19.04 2.90
N GLN A 153 -45.27 19.40 3.45
CA GLN A 153 -45.85 20.74 3.31
C GLN A 153 -44.95 21.82 3.94
N ARG A 154 -44.47 21.61 5.18
CA ARG A 154 -43.50 22.52 5.82
C ARG A 154 -42.24 22.72 4.99
N HIS A 155 -41.81 21.71 4.24
CA HIS A 155 -40.65 21.79 3.39
C HIS A 155 -40.93 22.52 2.05
N LEU A 156 -42.17 22.45 1.54
CA LEU A 156 -42.60 23.22 0.37
C LEU A 156 -42.83 24.70 0.70
N ASP A 157 -43.34 25.02 1.89
CA ASP A 157 -43.58 26.41 2.35
C ASP A 157 -42.28 27.18 2.69
N LEU A 158 -41.15 26.47 2.85
CA LEU A 158 -39.82 27.04 3.07
C LEU A 158 -39.02 27.29 1.78
N ARG A 159 -39.58 26.98 0.61
CA ARG A 159 -39.03 27.31 -0.73
C ARG A 159 -39.67 28.58 -1.28
#